data_AF-A0AAJ5Z3J5-F1
#
_entry.id   AF-A0AAJ5Z3J5-F1
#
_cell.length_a   1.000
_cell.length_b   1.000
_cell.length_c   1.000
_cell.angle_alpha   90.00
_cell.angle_beta   90.00
_cell.angle_gamma   90.00
#
_symmetry.space_group_name_H-M   'P 1'
#
loop_
_entity.id
_entity.type
_entity.pdbx_description
1 polymer ?
#
loop_
_entity_poly.entity_id
_entity_poly.type
_entity_poly.pdbx_seq_one_letter_code
_entity_poly.pdbx_strand_id
1 'polypeptide(L)'
;MCQPVQGENGDAITCSEAHGYAMLIAVLHGNQSDFDGLLSFFLSFRNGHGLMKWQVRQNGSGTLYVDEDANDCATDGDIDIATALFLASRNWPQGSSSFPAGAYGYEAAALSDAILAYCIHPDLNVPLLGDWCCKDDKENCRLYDSTRSSDFILSSFLLFHMKHPNPQSRQRWQEVLESTLQVAISQLTLYPRSGLIADFLVYDKRHGWHPSKGKHLESKYDGEMSWNACRTPWRLAHYYAVTGDQRILPLLQTMHQTLMRCNFPSVPAGIRVRDGKALVDYSERAFIAPVGYLSYVLGDGNSHLAAIRAMDDEEPGYFGDSIDLVIAEEAMAASTWLS
;
A
#
# COMPACT_ATOMS: atom_id res chain seq x y z
N MET A 1 14.55 -10.34 -8.23
CA MET A 1 14.25 -10.13 -6.77
C MET A 1 14.69 -8.73 -6.32
N CYS A 2 13.72 -7.91 -5.90
CA CYS A 2 13.76 -6.48 -5.55
C CYS A 2 15.13 -5.85 -5.18
N GLN A 3 15.52 -4.83 -5.94
CA GLN A 3 16.49 -3.80 -5.53
C GLN A 3 15.79 -2.44 -5.48
N PRO A 4 15.79 -1.73 -4.33
CA PRO A 4 15.56 -0.30 -4.32
C PRO A 4 16.90 0.44 -4.25
N VAL A 5 17.17 1.17 -5.34
CA VAL A 5 18.07 2.32 -5.51
C VAL A 5 19.58 2.13 -5.27
N GLN A 6 20.25 1.55 -6.28
CA GLN A 6 21.29 2.30 -7.01
C GLN A 6 20.89 2.29 -8.47
N GLY A 7 20.84 3.48 -9.08
CA GLY A 7 20.24 3.71 -10.39
C GLY A 7 20.67 2.70 -11.45
N GLU A 8 19.71 1.86 -11.83
CA GLU A 8 19.44 1.40 -13.19
C GLU A 8 18.12 0.62 -13.10
N ASN A 9 16.99 1.34 -13.07
CA ASN A 9 15.69 0.76 -13.45
C ASN A 9 15.71 0.25 -14.92
N GLY A 10 16.85 0.39 -15.60
CA GLY A 10 17.08 0.06 -16.99
C GLY A 10 16.06 0.82 -17.81
N ASP A 11 15.23 0.05 -18.48
CA ASP A 11 14.14 0.49 -19.33
C ASP A 11 12.75 0.24 -18.71
N ALA A 12 12.67 0.03 -17.38
CA ALA A 12 11.40 -0.03 -16.66
C ALA A 12 10.70 1.33 -16.72
N ILE A 13 9.43 1.32 -17.12
CA ILE A 13 8.61 2.53 -17.28
C ILE A 13 7.52 2.65 -16.23
N THR A 14 7.11 1.54 -15.61
CA THR A 14 6.12 1.54 -14.54
C THR A 14 6.18 0.25 -13.72
N CYS A 15 5.53 0.28 -12.55
CA CYS A 15 5.24 -0.88 -11.74
C CYS A 15 3.75 -0.92 -11.36
N SER A 16 3.26 -2.05 -10.85
CA SER A 16 1.86 -2.19 -10.45
C SER A 16 1.47 -1.22 -9.32
N GLU A 17 2.40 -0.85 -8.43
CA GLU A 17 2.20 0.19 -7.41
C GLU A 17 1.90 1.56 -8.05
N ALA A 18 2.77 2.02 -8.96
CA ALA A 18 2.58 3.27 -9.70
C ALA A 18 1.23 3.29 -10.43
N HIS A 19 0.88 2.13 -11.01
CA HIS A 19 -0.37 1.96 -11.74
C HIS A 19 -1.59 2.03 -10.82
N GLY A 20 -1.54 1.40 -9.65
CA GLY A 20 -2.57 1.49 -8.61
C GLY A 20 -2.78 2.94 -8.15
N TYR A 21 -1.70 3.68 -7.88
CA TYR A 21 -1.79 5.10 -7.52
C TYR A 21 -2.43 5.93 -8.63
N ALA A 22 -2.02 5.74 -9.88
CA ALA A 22 -2.58 6.44 -11.02
C ALA A 22 -4.09 6.16 -11.17
N MET A 23 -4.53 4.91 -10.99
CA MET A 23 -5.94 4.56 -11.06
C MET A 23 -6.76 5.18 -9.92
N LEU A 24 -6.22 5.19 -8.69
CA LEU A 24 -6.84 5.86 -7.55
C LEU A 24 -6.99 7.37 -7.80
N ILE A 25 -5.94 8.03 -8.27
CA ILE A 25 -5.98 9.46 -8.61
C ILE A 25 -7.05 9.69 -9.68
N ALA A 26 -7.04 8.93 -10.79
CA ALA A 26 -7.99 9.13 -11.88
C ALA A 26 -9.45 8.99 -11.43
N VAL A 27 -9.77 8.00 -10.60
CA VAL A 27 -11.16 7.78 -10.14
C VAL A 27 -11.60 8.80 -9.10
N LEU A 28 -10.72 9.20 -8.18
CA LEU A 28 -11.02 10.19 -7.14
C LEU A 28 -11.16 11.60 -7.73
N HIS A 29 -10.37 11.90 -8.76
CA HIS A 29 -10.46 13.16 -9.51
C HIS A 29 -11.59 13.18 -10.55
N GLY A 30 -12.34 12.09 -10.71
CA GLY A 30 -13.47 12.02 -11.64
C GLY A 30 -13.06 11.98 -13.13
N ASN A 31 -11.83 11.58 -13.46
CA ASN A 31 -11.33 11.50 -14.82
C ASN A 31 -11.51 10.08 -15.41
N GLN A 32 -12.69 9.83 -15.97
CA GLN A 32 -13.04 8.52 -16.53
C GLN A 32 -12.19 8.12 -17.74
N SER A 33 -11.76 9.07 -18.57
CA SER A 33 -10.97 8.78 -19.77
C SER A 33 -9.60 8.22 -19.42
N ASP A 34 -8.92 8.85 -18.45
CA ASP A 34 -7.62 8.36 -17.99
C ASP A 34 -7.77 7.03 -17.26
N PHE A 35 -8.82 6.88 -16.44
CA PHE A 35 -9.14 5.63 -15.77
C PHE A 35 -9.33 4.48 -16.76
N ASP A 36 -10.05 4.69 -17.86
CA ASP A 36 -10.27 3.68 -18.91
C ASP A 36 -8.97 3.27 -19.61
N GLY A 37 -8.09 4.24 -19.88
CA GLY A 37 -6.77 3.98 -20.45
C GLY A 37 -5.91 3.13 -19.52
N LEU A 38 -5.87 3.50 -18.23
CA LEU A 38 -5.16 2.75 -17.19
C LEU A 38 -5.76 1.36 -17.00
N LEU A 39 -7.09 1.21 -17.05
CA LEU A 39 -7.74 -0.09 -16.98
C LEU A 39 -7.29 -0.95 -18.16
N SER A 40 -7.38 -0.45 -19.40
CA SER A 40 -6.94 -1.18 -20.59
C SER A 40 -5.47 -1.61 -20.52
N PHE A 41 -4.60 -0.77 -19.95
CA PHE A 41 -3.22 -1.12 -19.68
C PHE A 41 -3.11 -2.27 -18.68
N PHE A 42 -3.76 -2.17 -17.51
CA PHE A 42 -3.81 -3.25 -16.52
C PHE A 42 -4.27 -4.57 -17.16
N LEU A 43 -5.37 -4.56 -17.92
CA LEU A 43 -5.90 -5.77 -18.55
C LEU A 43 -4.90 -6.42 -19.52
N SER A 44 -4.02 -5.63 -20.15
CA SER A 44 -2.98 -6.09 -21.08
C SER A 44 -1.75 -6.67 -20.39
N PHE A 45 -1.53 -6.35 -19.12
CA PHE A 45 -0.39 -6.79 -18.32
C PHE A 45 -0.82 -7.67 -17.13
N ARG A 46 -1.95 -8.37 -17.25
CA ARG A 46 -2.33 -9.40 -16.29
C ARG A 46 -1.50 -10.66 -16.44
N ASN A 47 -1.20 -11.30 -15.32
CA ASN A 47 -0.61 -12.63 -15.26
C ASN A 47 -1.69 -13.73 -15.32
N GLY A 48 -1.28 -14.99 -15.21
CA GLY A 48 -2.19 -16.14 -15.31
C GLY A 48 -3.22 -16.25 -14.17
N HIS A 49 -3.01 -15.53 -13.07
CA HIS A 49 -3.91 -15.47 -11.92
C HIS A 49 -4.89 -14.28 -11.99
N GLY A 50 -4.78 -13.42 -13.01
CA GLY A 50 -5.59 -12.23 -13.17
C GLY A 50 -5.07 -10.99 -12.42
N LEU A 51 -3.86 -11.07 -11.86
CA LEU A 51 -3.16 -10.00 -11.13
C LEU A 51 -2.23 -9.23 -12.07
N MET A 52 -1.84 -8.01 -11.72
CA MET A 52 -0.94 -7.21 -12.56
C MET A 52 0.51 -7.67 -12.40
N LYS A 53 1.18 -7.92 -13.53
CA LYS A 53 2.63 -8.12 -13.58
C LYS A 53 3.34 -6.90 -12.98
N TRP A 54 4.23 -7.11 -12.01
CA TRP A 54 4.66 -6.05 -11.12
C TRP A 54 5.52 -4.97 -11.79
N GLN A 55 6.20 -5.27 -12.91
CA GLN A 55 7.04 -4.31 -13.62
C GLN A 55 6.87 -4.41 -15.13
N VAL A 56 6.64 -3.27 -15.78
CA VAL A 56 6.56 -3.15 -17.24
C VAL A 56 7.72 -2.30 -17.74
N ARG A 57 8.36 -2.79 -18.80
CA ARG A 57 9.53 -2.19 -19.44
C ARG A 57 9.20 -1.75 -20.87
N GLN A 58 10.01 -0.84 -21.39
CA GLN A 58 9.91 -0.37 -22.76
C GLN A 58 11.28 -0.39 -23.44
N ASN A 59 11.45 -1.27 -24.42
CA ASN A 59 12.71 -1.35 -25.13
C ASN A 59 12.97 -0.10 -26.00
N GLY A 60 14.18 0.01 -26.58
CA GLY A 60 14.58 1.13 -27.42
C GLY A 60 13.75 1.36 -28.69
N SER A 61 12.90 0.41 -29.11
CA SER A 61 11.95 0.58 -30.22
C SER A 61 10.56 1.05 -29.76
N GLY A 62 10.38 1.27 -28.46
CA GLY A 62 9.11 1.69 -27.86
C GLY A 62 8.15 0.54 -27.57
N THR A 63 8.57 -0.72 -27.74
CA THR A 63 7.72 -1.90 -27.46
C THR A 63 7.71 -2.21 -25.98
N LEU A 64 6.51 -2.34 -25.43
CA LEU A 64 6.33 -2.72 -24.04
C LEU A 64 6.53 -4.23 -23.85
N TYR A 65 7.20 -4.61 -22.76
CA TYR A 65 7.41 -6.00 -22.40
C TYR A 65 7.57 -6.18 -20.89
N VAL A 66 7.59 -7.44 -20.45
CA VAL A 66 7.80 -7.84 -19.06
C VAL A 66 8.90 -8.89 -19.03
N ASP A 67 9.86 -8.75 -18.12
CA ASP A 67 10.91 -9.74 -17.89
C ASP A 67 10.35 -11.03 -17.27
N GLU A 68 11.13 -12.12 -17.35
CA GLU A 68 10.71 -13.41 -16.81
C GLU A 68 10.40 -13.34 -15.31
N ASP A 69 11.25 -12.66 -14.53
CA ASP A 69 11.10 -12.47 -13.08
C ASP A 69 10.12 -11.34 -12.69
N ALA A 70 9.43 -10.77 -13.69
CA ALA A 70 8.41 -9.75 -13.50
C ALA A 70 7.00 -10.18 -13.89
N ASN A 71 6.79 -11.48 -14.18
CA ASN A 71 5.46 -12.02 -14.47
C ASN A 71 4.55 -12.17 -13.25
N ASP A 72 5.13 -12.17 -12.05
CA ASP A 72 4.38 -12.21 -10.80
C ASP A 72 3.91 -10.82 -10.38
N CYS A 73 3.02 -10.75 -9.41
CA CYS A 73 2.46 -9.49 -8.93
C CYS A 73 3.20 -8.92 -7.71
N ALA A 74 2.87 -7.66 -7.38
CA ALA A 74 3.10 -7.07 -6.07
C ALA A 74 1.74 -6.72 -5.46
N THR A 75 1.47 -7.27 -4.28
CA THR A 75 0.12 -7.29 -3.68
C THR A 75 -0.47 -5.90 -3.46
N ASP A 76 0.33 -4.91 -3.07
CA ASP A 76 -0.13 -3.53 -2.85
C ASP A 76 -0.68 -2.89 -4.12
N GLY A 77 -0.01 -3.07 -5.26
CA GLY A 77 -0.49 -2.58 -6.55
C GLY A 77 -1.88 -3.12 -6.90
N ASP A 78 -2.08 -4.44 -6.76
CA ASP A 78 -3.38 -5.06 -7.04
C ASP A 78 -4.48 -4.62 -6.06
N ILE A 79 -4.15 -4.40 -4.78
CA ILE A 79 -5.11 -3.86 -3.80
C ILE A 79 -5.56 -2.45 -4.21
N ASP A 80 -4.64 -1.57 -4.60
CA ASP A 80 -4.99 -0.21 -5.03
C ASP A 80 -5.79 -0.23 -6.35
N ILE A 81 -5.43 -1.09 -7.31
CA ILE A 81 -6.20 -1.25 -8.57
C ILE A 81 -7.62 -1.74 -8.28
N ALA A 82 -7.78 -2.76 -7.44
CA ALA A 82 -9.10 -3.27 -7.05
C ALA A 82 -9.92 -2.19 -6.33
N THR A 83 -9.29 -1.43 -5.44
CA THR A 83 -9.90 -0.29 -4.75
C THR A 83 -10.43 0.73 -5.76
N ALA A 84 -9.59 1.13 -6.71
CA ALA A 84 -9.95 2.10 -7.73
C ALA A 84 -11.10 1.59 -8.62
N LEU A 85 -11.14 0.29 -8.95
CA LEU A 85 -12.24 -0.33 -9.69
C LEU A 85 -13.57 -0.35 -8.92
N PHE A 86 -13.56 -0.61 -7.61
CA PHE A 86 -14.76 -0.50 -6.78
C PHE A 86 -15.29 0.95 -6.74
N LEU A 87 -14.39 1.92 -6.60
CA LEU A 87 -14.74 3.34 -6.65
C LEU A 87 -15.29 3.73 -8.04
N ALA A 88 -14.71 3.22 -9.12
CA ALA A 88 -15.14 3.50 -10.49
C ALA A 88 -16.52 2.89 -10.78
N SER A 89 -16.79 1.68 -10.27
CA SER A 89 -18.10 1.05 -10.37
C SER A 89 -19.20 1.89 -9.70
N ARG A 90 -18.86 2.63 -8.64
CA ARG A 90 -19.79 3.57 -7.99
C ARG A 90 -19.93 4.87 -8.77
N ASN A 91 -18.81 5.45 -9.19
CA ASN A 91 -18.80 6.76 -9.84
C ASN A 91 -19.40 6.71 -11.25
N TRP A 92 -19.18 5.61 -11.97
CA TRP A 92 -19.58 5.43 -13.37
C TRP A 92 -20.27 4.09 -13.63
N PRO A 93 -21.45 3.84 -13.03
CA PRO A 93 -22.13 2.54 -13.15
C PRO A 93 -22.53 2.20 -14.60
N GLN A 94 -22.69 3.21 -15.45
CA GLN A 94 -23.03 3.05 -16.87
C GLN A 94 -21.83 2.73 -17.76
N GLY A 95 -20.62 2.67 -17.20
CA GLY A 95 -19.41 2.49 -18.00
C GLY A 95 -19.07 3.72 -18.84
N SER A 96 -18.38 3.50 -19.94
CA SER A 96 -17.92 4.49 -20.91
C SER A 96 -18.13 4.00 -22.35
N SER A 97 -17.56 4.69 -23.33
CA SER A 97 -17.49 4.19 -24.71
C SER A 97 -16.58 2.97 -24.86
N SER A 98 -15.60 2.80 -23.97
CA SER A 98 -14.61 1.72 -24.02
C SER A 98 -15.03 0.51 -23.18
N PHE A 99 -15.80 0.74 -22.11
CA PHE A 99 -16.24 -0.29 -21.17
C PHE A 99 -17.75 -0.25 -20.96
N PRO A 100 -18.49 -1.36 -21.14
CA PRO A 100 -19.94 -1.36 -20.97
C PRO A 100 -20.36 -1.14 -19.50
N ALA A 101 -21.64 -0.85 -19.30
CA ALA A 101 -22.23 -0.75 -17.96
C ALA A 101 -21.92 -1.99 -17.11
N GLY A 102 -21.48 -1.75 -15.86
CA GLY A 102 -21.09 -2.80 -14.91
C GLY A 102 -19.68 -3.39 -15.11
N ALA A 103 -18.93 -3.02 -16.15
CA ALA A 103 -17.59 -3.57 -16.40
C ALA A 103 -16.62 -3.33 -15.23
N TYR A 104 -16.58 -2.10 -14.67
CA TYR A 104 -15.69 -1.79 -13.55
C TYR A 104 -15.97 -2.65 -12.32
N GLY A 105 -17.26 -2.85 -11.98
CA GLY A 105 -17.65 -3.68 -10.84
C GLY A 105 -17.38 -5.18 -11.05
N TYR A 106 -17.50 -5.66 -12.29
CA TYR A 106 -17.11 -7.00 -12.66
C TYR A 106 -15.59 -7.22 -12.47
N GLU A 107 -14.77 -6.33 -13.03
CA GLU A 107 -13.31 -6.41 -12.89
C GLU A 107 -12.87 -6.21 -11.43
N ALA A 108 -13.54 -5.32 -10.66
CA ALA A 108 -13.28 -5.15 -9.23
C ALA A 108 -13.46 -6.45 -8.45
N ALA A 109 -14.60 -7.13 -8.66
CA ALA A 109 -14.90 -8.39 -8.01
C ALA A 109 -13.89 -9.48 -8.43
N ALA A 110 -13.65 -9.63 -9.73
CA ALA A 110 -12.72 -10.63 -10.26
C ALA A 110 -11.29 -10.45 -9.73
N LEU A 111 -10.77 -9.22 -9.72
CA LEU A 111 -9.44 -8.93 -9.19
C LEU A 111 -9.39 -9.17 -7.68
N SER A 112 -10.39 -8.71 -6.93
CA SER A 112 -10.39 -8.94 -5.48
C SER A 112 -10.51 -10.43 -5.09
N ASP A 113 -11.23 -11.24 -5.87
CA ASP A 113 -11.26 -12.70 -5.69
C ASP A 113 -9.88 -13.32 -6.03
N ALA A 114 -9.17 -12.82 -7.05
CA ALA A 114 -7.80 -13.24 -7.35
C ALA A 114 -6.82 -12.88 -6.22
N ILE A 115 -6.91 -11.68 -5.66
CA ILE A 115 -6.10 -11.28 -4.50
C ILE A 115 -6.36 -12.20 -3.31
N LEU A 116 -7.63 -12.52 -2.98
CA LEU A 116 -7.96 -13.47 -1.92
C LEU A 116 -7.36 -14.87 -2.15
N ALA A 117 -7.31 -15.32 -3.41
CA ALA A 117 -6.85 -16.66 -3.77
C ALA A 117 -5.33 -16.79 -3.75
N TYR A 118 -4.60 -15.75 -4.18
CA TYR A 118 -3.17 -15.86 -4.48
C TYR A 118 -2.28 -14.91 -3.68
N CYS A 119 -2.82 -13.81 -3.15
CA CYS A 119 -2.06 -12.79 -2.44
C CYS A 119 -2.41 -12.70 -0.96
N ILE A 120 -3.36 -13.50 -0.46
CA ILE A 120 -3.70 -13.56 0.97
C ILE A 120 -3.23 -14.90 1.53
N HIS A 121 -2.49 -14.83 2.63
CA HIS A 121 -2.03 -16.02 3.32
C HIS A 121 -3.25 -16.83 3.82
N PRO A 122 -3.41 -18.11 3.42
CA PRO A 122 -4.63 -18.89 3.70
C PRO A 122 -4.87 -19.13 5.20
N ASP A 123 -3.79 -19.34 5.98
CA ASP A 123 -3.90 -19.59 7.42
C ASP A 123 -3.84 -18.31 8.29
N LEU A 124 -2.98 -17.35 7.92
CA LEU A 124 -2.75 -16.13 8.71
C LEU A 124 -3.68 -14.97 8.32
N ASN A 125 -4.36 -15.06 7.17
CA ASN A 125 -5.27 -14.05 6.62
C ASN A 125 -4.65 -12.64 6.54
N VAL A 126 -3.38 -12.54 6.17
CA VAL A 126 -2.70 -11.26 5.91
C VAL A 126 -2.20 -11.21 4.46
N PRO A 127 -1.95 -10.02 3.90
CA PRO A 127 -1.31 -9.89 2.60
C PRO A 127 0.05 -10.61 2.56
N LEU A 128 0.24 -11.46 1.55
CA LEU A 128 1.54 -11.92 1.09
C LEU A 128 2.22 -10.80 0.29
N LEU A 129 3.51 -10.95 -0.03
CA LEU A 129 4.26 -9.93 -0.78
C LEU A 129 3.88 -9.88 -2.27
N GLY A 130 3.37 -11.01 -2.79
CA GLY A 130 2.87 -11.20 -4.14
C GLY A 130 2.41 -12.65 -4.31
N ASP A 131 1.87 -12.98 -5.48
CA ASP A 131 1.39 -14.32 -5.80
C ASP A 131 2.50 -15.37 -5.99
N TRP A 132 3.75 -14.93 -6.00
CA TRP A 132 4.95 -15.76 -6.00
C TRP A 132 5.33 -16.29 -4.61
N CYS A 133 4.76 -15.75 -3.53
CA CYS A 133 5.00 -16.24 -2.18
C CYS A 133 4.33 -17.61 -1.97
N CYS A 134 5.09 -18.70 -2.11
CA CYS A 134 4.59 -20.07 -1.99
C CYS A 134 5.49 -20.95 -1.11
N LYS A 135 4.97 -22.13 -0.71
CA LYS A 135 5.72 -23.12 0.10
C LYS A 135 6.58 -24.07 -0.74
N ASP A 136 6.29 -24.17 -2.04
CA ASP A 136 6.85 -25.20 -2.92
C ASP A 136 8.21 -24.81 -3.51
N ASP A 137 8.56 -23.52 -3.45
CA ASP A 137 9.88 -23.02 -3.81
C ASP A 137 10.69 -22.63 -2.57
N LYS A 138 11.98 -22.99 -2.55
CA LYS A 138 12.83 -22.79 -1.37
C LYS A 138 13.16 -21.32 -1.12
N GLU A 139 13.32 -20.51 -2.16
CA GLU A 139 13.63 -19.09 -2.03
C GLU A 139 12.38 -18.30 -1.62
N ASN A 140 11.21 -18.68 -2.10
CA ASN A 140 9.93 -18.02 -1.78
C ASN A 140 9.36 -18.49 -0.43
N CYS A 141 9.59 -19.75 -0.04
CA CYS A 141 9.09 -20.32 1.22
C CYS A 141 9.62 -19.56 2.45
N ARG A 142 10.84 -18.99 2.39
CA ARG A 142 11.38 -18.15 3.49
C ARG A 142 10.61 -16.83 3.70
N LEU A 143 9.85 -16.41 2.69
CA LEU A 143 9.04 -15.17 2.70
C LEU A 143 7.55 -15.47 2.88
N TYR A 144 7.15 -16.74 2.85
CA TYR A 144 5.74 -17.14 2.88
C TYR A 144 5.02 -16.69 4.16
N ASP A 145 5.65 -16.86 5.32
CA ASP A 145 5.14 -16.39 6.61
C ASP A 145 5.52 -14.91 6.87
N SER A 146 5.62 -14.09 5.82
CA SER A 146 5.94 -12.66 5.90
C SER A 146 4.84 -11.78 5.33
N THR A 147 4.78 -10.54 5.79
CA THR A 147 3.89 -9.51 5.24
C THR A 147 4.61 -8.17 5.22
N ARG A 148 4.26 -7.32 4.25
CA ARG A 148 4.80 -5.97 4.12
C ARG A 148 3.79 -4.99 4.71
N SER A 149 4.24 -4.17 5.66
CA SER A 149 3.32 -3.36 6.46
C SER A 149 2.64 -2.23 5.68
N SER A 150 3.25 -1.76 4.58
CA SER A 150 2.62 -0.81 3.65
C SER A 150 1.38 -1.37 2.96
N ASP A 151 1.22 -2.69 2.93
CA ASP A 151 0.11 -3.39 2.29
C ASP A 151 -1.08 -3.50 3.25
N PHE A 152 -0.98 -2.93 4.46
CA PHE A 152 -2.05 -2.85 5.45
C PHE A 152 -3.05 -1.74 5.07
N ILE A 153 -3.61 -1.84 3.87
CA ILE A 153 -4.57 -0.89 3.29
C ILE A 153 -5.98 -1.24 3.82
N LEU A 154 -6.15 -1.10 5.13
CA LEU A 154 -7.33 -1.60 5.85
C LEU A 154 -8.65 -0.97 5.36
N SER A 155 -8.62 0.29 4.89
CA SER A 155 -9.77 0.96 4.27
C SER A 155 -10.24 0.25 2.99
N SER A 156 -9.31 -0.32 2.21
CA SER A 156 -9.62 -1.11 1.01
C SER A 156 -10.19 -2.46 1.38
N PHE A 157 -9.64 -3.16 2.37
CA PHE A 157 -10.22 -4.42 2.84
C PHE A 157 -11.64 -4.24 3.36
N LEU A 158 -11.91 -3.14 4.06
CA LEU A 158 -13.26 -2.78 4.47
C LEU A 158 -14.17 -2.47 3.27
N LEU A 159 -13.67 -1.74 2.27
CA LEU A 159 -14.41 -1.48 1.04
C LEU A 159 -14.79 -2.78 0.32
N PHE A 160 -13.85 -3.72 0.18
CA PHE A 160 -14.08 -5.04 -0.42
C PHE A 160 -15.09 -5.84 0.40
N HIS A 161 -14.93 -5.88 1.73
CA HIS A 161 -15.90 -6.50 2.63
C HIS A 161 -17.30 -5.92 2.45
N MET A 162 -17.45 -4.61 2.24
CA MET A 162 -18.77 -3.98 2.12
C MET A 162 -19.39 -4.09 0.72
N LYS A 163 -18.57 -4.00 -0.34
CA LYS A 163 -19.05 -3.78 -1.71
C LYS A 163 -18.93 -4.99 -2.61
N HIS A 164 -18.18 -6.03 -2.22
CA HIS A 164 -18.06 -7.23 -3.05
C HIS A 164 -19.42 -7.91 -3.26
N PRO A 165 -19.80 -8.32 -4.49
CA PRO A 165 -21.12 -8.89 -4.75
C PRO A 165 -21.32 -10.27 -4.10
N ASN A 166 -20.26 -11.07 -3.99
CA ASN A 166 -20.27 -12.40 -3.37
C ASN A 166 -20.18 -12.33 -1.82
N PRO A 167 -21.18 -12.81 -1.06
CA PRO A 167 -21.17 -12.83 0.41
C PRO A 167 -19.99 -13.58 1.03
N GLN A 168 -19.53 -14.66 0.40
CA GLN A 168 -18.42 -15.46 0.90
C GLN A 168 -17.10 -14.69 0.79
N SER A 169 -16.86 -14.02 -0.34
CA SER A 169 -15.70 -13.14 -0.48
C SER A 169 -15.79 -11.94 0.47
N ARG A 170 -16.98 -11.38 0.72
CA ARG A 170 -17.17 -10.35 1.77
C ARG A 170 -16.72 -10.85 3.14
N GLN A 171 -17.11 -12.07 3.52
CA GLN A 171 -16.69 -12.67 4.80
C GLN A 171 -15.17 -12.85 4.87
N ARG A 172 -14.56 -13.35 3.79
CA ARG A 172 -13.09 -13.50 3.71
C ARG A 172 -12.36 -12.17 3.85
N TRP A 173 -12.83 -11.12 3.19
CA TRP A 173 -12.26 -9.78 3.34
C TRP A 173 -12.40 -9.21 4.75
N GLN A 174 -13.46 -9.57 5.49
CA GLN A 174 -13.57 -9.24 6.91
C GLN A 174 -12.48 -9.93 7.74
N GLU A 175 -12.22 -11.22 7.50
CA GLU A 175 -11.17 -11.98 8.18
C GLU A 175 -9.79 -11.38 7.90
N VAL A 176 -9.54 -10.95 6.65
CA VAL A 176 -8.29 -10.27 6.26
C VAL A 176 -8.14 -8.93 6.96
N LEU A 177 -9.19 -8.11 6.98
CA LEU A 177 -9.22 -6.83 7.69
C LEU A 177 -8.87 -7.02 9.17
N GLU A 178 -9.58 -7.92 9.86
CA GLU A 178 -9.42 -8.12 11.30
C GLU A 178 -8.05 -8.71 11.65
N SER A 179 -7.55 -9.66 10.86
CA SER A 179 -6.23 -10.25 11.07
C SER A 179 -5.11 -9.22 10.85
N THR A 180 -5.20 -8.44 9.77
CA THR A 180 -4.19 -7.42 9.45
C THR A 180 -4.20 -6.26 10.45
N LEU A 181 -5.38 -5.82 10.89
CA LEU A 181 -5.52 -4.83 11.98
C LEU A 181 -4.87 -5.34 13.26
N GLN A 182 -5.08 -6.62 13.61
CA GLN A 182 -4.47 -7.22 14.79
C GLN A 182 -2.94 -7.30 14.67
N VAL A 183 -2.40 -7.54 13.48
CA VAL A 183 -0.95 -7.46 13.23
C VAL A 183 -0.44 -6.05 13.49
N ALA A 184 -1.07 -5.02 12.91
CA ALA A 184 -0.67 -3.63 13.13
C ALA A 184 -0.66 -3.25 14.62
N ILE A 185 -1.74 -3.57 15.35
CA ILE A 185 -1.86 -3.28 16.79
C ILE A 185 -0.82 -4.06 17.61
N SER A 186 -0.50 -5.30 17.22
CA SER A 186 0.50 -6.11 17.93
C SER A 186 1.90 -5.46 17.91
N GLN A 187 2.22 -4.64 16.91
CA GLN A 187 3.51 -3.94 16.85
C GLN A 187 3.65 -2.88 17.95
N LEU A 188 2.55 -2.25 18.36
CA LEU A 188 2.54 -1.38 19.53
C LEU A 188 2.85 -2.16 20.82
N THR A 189 2.45 -3.43 20.90
CA THR A 189 2.77 -4.28 22.07
C THR A 189 4.27 -4.60 22.12
N LEU A 190 4.90 -4.82 20.97
CA LEU A 190 6.35 -5.05 20.88
C LEU A 190 7.17 -3.78 21.15
N TYR A 191 6.72 -2.63 20.62
CA TYR A 191 7.39 -1.34 20.76
C TYR A 191 6.44 -0.27 21.32
N PRO A 192 6.07 -0.38 22.62
CA PRO A 192 5.04 0.48 23.24
C PRO A 192 5.45 1.95 23.37
N ARG A 193 6.70 2.28 23.07
CA ARG A 193 7.21 3.65 23.10
C ARG A 193 7.32 4.30 21.72
N SER A 194 7.18 3.54 20.64
CA SER A 194 7.38 4.05 19.29
C SER A 194 6.12 3.99 18.42
N GLY A 195 5.36 2.90 18.47
CA GLY A 195 4.24 2.68 17.55
C GLY A 195 4.64 2.61 16.06
N LEU A 196 5.94 2.56 15.76
CA LEU A 196 6.44 2.43 14.38
C LEU A 196 6.36 0.96 13.93
N ILE A 197 6.11 0.75 12.64
CA ILE A 197 6.04 -0.58 12.02
C ILE A 197 7.16 -0.70 11.00
N ALA A 198 7.79 -1.87 10.93
CA ALA A 198 8.87 -2.16 9.99
C ALA A 198 8.36 -2.43 8.58
N ASP A 199 9.22 -2.27 7.57
CA ASP A 199 8.94 -2.61 6.16
C ASP A 199 8.34 -4.02 6.04
N PHE A 200 9.04 -5.01 6.60
CA PHE A 200 8.62 -6.41 6.58
C PHE A 200 8.48 -6.98 7.99
N LEU A 201 7.35 -7.65 8.23
CA LEU A 201 7.08 -8.43 9.43
C LEU A 201 7.12 -9.92 9.08
N VAL A 202 7.63 -10.73 10.00
CA VAL A 202 7.71 -12.19 9.90
C VAL A 202 6.93 -12.81 11.05
N TYR A 203 6.19 -13.86 10.75
CA TYR A 203 5.47 -14.65 11.74
C TYR A 203 6.28 -15.87 12.17
N ASP A 204 6.34 -16.12 13.47
CA ASP A 204 6.72 -17.43 14.00
C ASP A 204 5.87 -17.80 15.22
N LYS A 205 5.70 -19.09 15.48
CA LYS A 205 4.84 -19.60 16.57
C LYS A 205 5.30 -19.20 17.98
N ARG A 206 6.56 -18.81 18.15
CA ARG A 206 7.16 -18.48 19.46
C ARG A 206 7.00 -17.00 19.78
N HIS A 207 7.15 -16.11 18.80
CA HIS A 207 7.16 -14.67 19.00
C HIS A 207 5.96 -13.95 18.38
N GLY A 208 5.15 -14.63 17.58
CA GLY A 208 4.13 -14.00 16.74
C GLY A 208 4.76 -13.12 15.66
N TRP A 209 4.04 -12.08 15.24
CA TRP A 209 4.50 -11.11 14.25
C TRP A 209 5.55 -10.16 14.81
N HIS A 210 6.73 -10.15 14.22
CA HIS A 210 7.84 -9.28 14.62
C HIS A 210 8.62 -8.77 13.39
N PRO A 211 9.37 -7.67 13.50
CA PRO A 211 10.17 -7.18 12.38
C PRO A 211 11.17 -8.22 11.85
N SER A 212 11.33 -8.22 10.53
CA SER A 212 12.34 -9.03 9.85
C SER A 212 13.77 -8.65 10.29
N LYS A 213 14.76 -9.49 9.95
CA LYS A 213 16.17 -9.26 10.34
C LYS A 213 17.07 -9.16 9.12
N GLY A 214 17.97 -8.17 9.15
CA GLY A 214 18.94 -7.97 8.07
C GLY A 214 18.25 -7.71 6.73
N LYS A 215 18.81 -8.26 5.65
CA LYS A 215 18.16 -8.24 4.34
C LYS A 215 17.21 -9.41 4.22
N HIS A 216 15.92 -9.14 4.42
CA HIS A 216 14.84 -10.12 4.24
C HIS A 216 14.48 -10.25 2.76
N LEU A 217 14.27 -9.13 2.09
CA LEU A 217 13.99 -9.06 0.66
C LEU A 217 14.83 -7.98 -0.02
N GLU A 218 14.79 -6.74 0.46
CA GLU A 218 15.21 -5.57 -0.32
C GLU A 218 16.54 -5.01 0.18
N SER A 219 16.64 -4.76 1.48
CA SER A 219 17.69 -3.96 2.08
C SER A 219 18.07 -4.42 3.47
N LYS A 220 19.20 -3.92 4.01
CA LYS A 220 19.55 -4.15 5.43
C LYS A 220 18.58 -3.49 6.42
N TYR A 221 17.64 -2.66 5.95
CA TYR A 221 16.68 -1.92 6.76
C TYR A 221 15.26 -2.53 6.71
N ASP A 222 15.10 -3.73 6.17
CA ASP A 222 13.79 -4.41 6.04
C ASP A 222 13.07 -4.65 7.39
N GLY A 223 13.82 -4.69 8.48
CA GLY A 223 13.31 -4.78 9.85
C GLY A 223 13.04 -3.43 10.52
N GLU A 224 13.15 -2.33 9.77
CA GLU A 224 13.01 -0.96 10.25
C GLU A 224 11.95 -0.21 9.42
N MET A 225 11.58 1.02 9.81
CA MET A 225 10.66 1.84 9.00
C MET A 225 11.47 2.53 7.91
N SER A 226 11.35 2.07 6.67
CA SER A 226 12.11 2.50 5.51
C SER A 226 11.17 2.75 4.32
N TRP A 227 11.66 2.57 3.10
CA TRP A 227 10.98 2.92 1.86
C TRP A 227 9.64 2.20 1.62
N ASN A 228 9.39 1.05 2.25
CA ASN A 228 8.05 0.48 2.25
C ASN A 228 7.18 1.10 3.34
N ALA A 229 7.61 0.98 4.60
CA ALA A 229 6.81 1.37 5.75
C ALA A 229 6.62 2.88 5.91
N CYS A 230 7.30 3.72 5.12
CA CYS A 230 7.00 5.15 5.02
C CYS A 230 5.51 5.42 4.71
N ARG A 231 4.83 4.50 4.02
CA ARG A 231 3.39 4.57 3.70
C ARG A 231 2.48 4.17 4.86
N THR A 232 2.98 3.49 5.90
CA THR A 232 2.14 2.98 7.01
C THR A 232 1.40 4.06 7.81
N PRO A 233 1.99 5.25 8.12
CA PRO A 233 1.25 6.31 8.79
C PRO A 233 0.04 6.74 7.98
N TRP A 234 0.19 6.82 6.65
CA TRP A 234 -0.89 7.17 5.74
C TRP A 234 -1.98 6.09 5.71
N ARG A 235 -1.64 4.84 5.34
CA ARG A 235 -2.62 3.76 5.14
C ARG A 235 -3.45 3.50 6.39
N LEU A 236 -2.81 3.49 7.56
CA LEU A 236 -3.50 3.24 8.84
C LEU A 236 -4.32 4.45 9.31
N ALA A 237 -3.82 5.68 9.10
CA ALA A 237 -4.58 6.89 9.40
C ALA A 237 -5.82 7.00 8.51
N HIS A 238 -5.72 6.64 7.22
CA HIS A 238 -6.85 6.68 6.31
C HIS A 238 -7.97 5.74 6.77
N TYR A 239 -7.63 4.52 7.20
CA TYR A 239 -8.60 3.61 7.82
C TYR A 239 -9.31 4.23 9.02
N TYR A 240 -8.57 4.88 9.93
CA TYR A 240 -9.18 5.58 11.06
C TYR A 240 -10.06 6.75 10.63
N ALA A 241 -9.65 7.54 9.63
CA ALA A 241 -10.42 8.66 9.10
C ALA A 241 -11.75 8.20 8.48
N VAL A 242 -11.76 7.05 7.80
CA VAL A 242 -12.95 6.46 7.19
C VAL A 242 -13.90 5.85 8.22
N THR A 243 -13.39 5.25 9.30
CA THR A 243 -14.18 4.37 10.18
C THR A 243 -14.42 4.91 11.58
N GLY A 244 -13.50 5.74 12.10
CA GLY A 244 -13.43 6.08 13.52
C GLY A 244 -13.10 4.89 14.43
N ASP A 245 -12.54 3.78 13.91
CA ASP A 245 -12.24 2.59 14.71
C ASP A 245 -11.25 2.89 15.84
N GLN A 246 -11.75 2.89 17.07
CA GLN A 246 -10.96 3.26 18.24
C GLN A 246 -9.85 2.24 18.57
N ARG A 247 -9.89 1.04 18.01
CA ARG A 247 -8.87 -0.01 18.25
C ARG A 247 -7.49 0.40 17.72
N ILE A 248 -7.43 1.13 16.62
CA ILE A 248 -6.17 1.54 15.99
C ILE A 248 -5.62 2.86 16.55
N LEU A 249 -6.47 3.67 17.20
CA LEU A 249 -6.10 5.02 17.65
C LEU A 249 -4.86 5.06 18.57
N PRO A 250 -4.67 4.14 19.54
CA PRO A 250 -3.47 4.16 20.39
C PRO A 250 -2.16 3.95 19.60
N LEU A 251 -2.21 3.13 18.55
CA LEU A 251 -1.07 2.91 17.65
C LEU A 251 -0.75 4.20 16.89
N LEU A 252 -1.76 4.83 16.28
CA LEU A 252 -1.61 6.08 15.52
C LEU A 252 -1.08 7.22 16.39
N GLN A 253 -1.60 7.38 17.60
CA GLN A 253 -1.15 8.41 18.54
C GLN A 253 0.29 8.19 18.99
N THR A 254 0.69 6.94 19.27
CA THR A 254 2.08 6.64 19.66
C THR A 254 3.05 6.82 18.50
N MET A 255 2.65 6.38 17.30
CA MET A 255 3.38 6.59 16.05
C MET A 255 3.61 8.08 15.79
N HIS A 256 2.54 8.89 15.89
CA HIS A 256 2.61 10.35 15.71
C HIS A 256 3.57 10.99 16.69
N GLN A 257 3.44 10.71 18.00
CA GLN A 257 4.33 11.26 19.03
C GLN A 257 5.81 10.94 18.79
N THR A 258 6.09 9.76 18.25
CA THR A 258 7.45 9.33 17.94
C THR A 258 7.98 10.07 16.71
N LEU A 259 7.21 10.09 15.63
CA LEU A 259 7.59 10.77 14.38
C LEU A 259 7.79 12.27 14.59
N MET A 260 7.01 12.93 15.45
CA MET A 260 7.21 14.33 15.82
C MET A 260 8.56 14.59 16.51
N ARG A 261 9.17 13.57 17.12
CA ARG A 261 10.50 13.65 17.75
C ARG A 261 11.63 13.22 16.82
N CYS A 262 11.30 12.61 15.67
CA CYS A 262 12.24 12.17 14.65
C CYS A 262 12.57 13.31 13.69
N ASN A 263 13.15 14.41 14.18
CA ASN A 263 13.59 15.54 13.35
C ASN A 263 12.47 16.19 12.48
N PHE A 264 11.21 16.05 12.90
CA PHE A 264 10.07 16.64 12.20
C PHE A 264 10.21 18.18 12.06
N PRO A 265 9.87 18.78 10.90
CA PRO A 265 9.19 18.18 9.73
C PRO A 265 10.06 17.38 8.76
N SER A 266 11.40 17.42 8.90
CA SER A 266 12.35 16.65 8.07
C SER A 266 12.52 15.22 8.57
N VAL A 267 11.44 14.43 8.46
CA VAL A 267 11.38 13.03 8.91
C VAL A 267 12.40 12.18 8.15
N PRO A 268 13.36 11.52 8.83
CA PRO A 268 14.40 10.75 8.16
C PRO A 268 13.84 9.63 7.28
N ALA A 269 14.46 9.43 6.10
CA ALA A 269 14.13 8.37 5.15
C ALA A 269 14.63 6.97 5.58
N GLY A 270 14.41 6.65 6.86
CA GLY A 270 14.89 5.45 7.52
C GLY A 270 14.93 5.65 9.03
N ILE A 271 14.04 4.96 9.75
CA ILE A 271 13.83 5.14 11.19
C ILE A 271 13.82 3.78 11.88
N ARG A 272 14.59 3.67 12.96
CA ARG A 272 14.61 2.46 13.76
C ARG A 272 13.31 2.28 14.53
N VAL A 273 12.61 1.17 14.31
CA VAL A 273 11.25 0.95 14.83
C VAL A 273 11.19 0.91 16.34
N ARG A 274 12.23 0.40 17.01
CA ARG A 274 12.22 0.24 18.47
C ARG A 274 12.22 1.56 19.25
N ASP A 275 12.83 2.61 18.70
CA ASP A 275 13.12 3.83 19.46
C ASP A 275 13.10 5.14 18.65
N GLY A 276 12.74 5.11 17.37
CA GLY A 276 12.64 6.31 16.54
C GLY A 276 13.98 6.92 16.12
N LYS A 277 15.10 6.21 16.31
CA LYS A 277 16.41 6.75 15.90
C LYS A 277 16.51 6.81 14.38
N ALA A 278 16.91 7.96 13.85
CA ALA A 278 17.30 8.12 12.45
C ALA A 278 18.42 7.14 12.05
N LEU A 279 18.23 6.47 10.91
CA LEU A 279 19.19 5.52 10.32
C LEU A 279 19.95 6.13 9.13
N VAL A 280 19.45 7.25 8.61
CA VAL A 280 19.99 8.08 7.54
C VAL A 280 19.82 9.56 7.93
N ASP A 281 20.50 10.45 7.24
CA ASP A 281 20.55 11.90 7.49
C ASP A 281 19.81 12.74 6.45
N TYR A 282 19.10 12.11 5.51
CA TYR A 282 18.24 12.76 4.53
C TYR A 282 16.75 12.43 4.80
N SER A 283 15.87 13.27 4.24
CA SER A 283 14.41 13.17 4.26
C SER A 283 13.93 13.18 2.80
N GLU A 284 12.69 12.74 2.57
CA GLU A 284 12.02 12.87 1.28
C GLU A 284 10.52 13.06 1.46
N ARG A 285 9.85 13.60 0.43
CA ARG A 285 8.39 13.79 0.39
C ARG A 285 7.62 12.51 0.77
N ALA A 286 8.10 11.34 0.36
CA ALA A 286 7.53 10.03 0.69
C ALA A 286 7.47 9.73 2.20
N PHE A 287 8.31 10.36 3.02
CA PHE A 287 8.30 10.24 4.48
C PHE A 287 7.52 11.38 5.13
N ILE A 288 7.56 12.59 4.55
CA ILE A 288 6.89 13.77 5.12
C ILE A 288 5.37 13.70 4.92
N ALA A 289 4.89 13.38 3.71
CA ALA A 289 3.46 13.41 3.38
C ALA A 289 2.62 12.47 4.26
N PRO A 290 3.02 11.19 4.49
CA PRO A 290 2.29 10.30 5.38
C PRO A 290 2.21 10.79 6.83
N VAL A 291 3.26 11.42 7.35
CA VAL A 291 3.25 12.02 8.71
C VAL A 291 2.37 13.26 8.76
N GLY A 292 2.38 14.08 7.71
CA GLY A 292 1.50 15.22 7.54
C GLY A 292 0.03 14.81 7.55
N TYR A 293 -0.33 13.74 6.85
CA TYR A 293 -1.68 13.19 6.84
C TYR A 293 -2.08 12.57 8.18
N LEU A 294 -1.19 11.82 8.82
CA LEU A 294 -1.41 11.32 10.19
C LEU A 294 -1.72 12.48 11.16
N SER A 295 -0.99 13.59 11.04
CA SER A 295 -1.22 14.79 11.86
C SER A 295 -2.60 15.40 11.59
N TYR A 296 -3.00 15.50 10.31
CA TYR A 296 -4.33 15.97 9.93
C TYR A 296 -5.45 15.11 10.55
N VAL A 297 -5.36 13.79 10.39
CA VAL A 297 -6.35 12.83 10.89
C VAL A 297 -6.46 12.87 12.42
N LEU A 298 -5.35 13.10 13.13
CA LEU A 298 -5.34 13.21 14.60
C LEU A 298 -5.70 14.62 15.11
N GLY A 299 -5.99 15.57 14.22
CA GLY A 299 -6.38 16.94 14.59
C GLY A 299 -5.22 17.86 14.98
N ASP A 300 -3.97 17.47 14.68
CA ASP A 300 -2.80 18.33 14.87
C ASP A 300 -2.56 19.20 13.62
N GLY A 301 -3.35 20.27 13.53
CA GLY A 301 -3.30 21.20 12.39
C GLY A 301 -1.97 21.94 12.25
N ASN A 302 -1.24 22.18 13.35
CA ASN A 302 0.05 22.86 13.30
C ASN A 302 1.12 21.97 12.65
N SER A 303 1.20 20.70 13.06
CA SER A 303 2.12 19.74 12.46
C SER A 303 1.74 19.43 11.02
N HIS A 304 0.44 19.32 10.70
CA HIS A 304 0.00 19.17 9.31
C HIS A 304 0.49 20.31 8.41
N LEU A 305 0.31 21.57 8.82
CA LEU A 305 0.80 22.74 8.07
C LEU A 305 2.33 22.79 7.96
N ALA A 306 3.05 22.34 8.99
CA ALA A 306 4.51 22.24 8.95
C ALA A 306 4.98 21.19 7.94
N ALA A 307 4.28 20.06 7.83
CA ALA A 307 4.57 19.04 6.82
C ALA A 307 4.33 19.58 5.40
N ILE A 308 3.19 20.24 5.15
CA ILE A 308 2.90 20.86 3.83
C ILE A 308 4.04 21.79 3.41
N ARG A 309 4.47 22.70 4.29
CA ARG A 309 5.56 23.64 3.98
C ARG A 309 6.89 22.93 3.72
N ALA A 310 7.18 21.85 4.45
CA ALA A 310 8.41 21.11 4.25
C ALA A 310 8.44 20.37 2.91
N MET A 311 7.30 19.90 2.41
CA MET A 311 7.22 19.24 1.11
C MET A 311 7.48 20.19 -0.08
N ASP A 312 7.22 21.49 0.07
CA ASP A 312 7.54 22.52 -0.94
C ASP A 312 9.05 22.63 -1.19
N ASP A 313 9.88 22.26 -0.21
CA ASP A 313 11.35 22.30 -0.30
C ASP A 313 11.97 20.98 -0.81
N GLU A 314 11.17 19.93 -1.02
CA GLU A 314 11.63 18.61 -1.49
C GLU A 314 11.67 18.53 -3.02
N GLU A 315 12.71 17.89 -3.55
CA GLU A 315 12.87 17.66 -4.99
C GLU A 315 11.72 16.79 -5.56
N PRO A 316 11.21 17.09 -6.77
CA PRO A 316 10.19 16.27 -7.40
C PRO A 316 10.67 14.84 -7.68
N GLY A 317 9.82 13.87 -7.41
CA GLY A 317 10.11 12.47 -7.70
C GLY A 317 8.85 11.62 -7.75
N TYR A 318 8.80 10.63 -8.65
CA TYR A 318 7.61 9.78 -8.86
C TYR A 318 6.99 9.30 -7.53
N PHE A 319 7.81 8.69 -6.66
CA PHE A 319 7.28 7.98 -5.50
C PHE A 319 6.70 8.94 -4.45
N GLY A 320 7.47 9.95 -4.03
CA GLY A 320 7.00 10.93 -3.05
C GLY A 320 5.84 11.78 -3.55
N ASP A 321 5.87 12.21 -4.82
CA ASP A 321 4.83 13.04 -5.43
C ASP A 321 3.52 12.27 -5.58
N SER A 322 3.59 10.99 -5.96
CA SER A 322 2.41 10.14 -6.07
C SER A 322 1.77 9.89 -4.71
N ILE A 323 2.58 9.60 -3.67
CA ILE A 323 2.08 9.39 -2.31
C ILE A 323 1.35 10.65 -1.80
N ASP A 324 1.95 11.83 -1.95
CA ASP A 324 1.33 13.09 -1.52
C ASP A 324 0.00 13.35 -2.24
N LEU A 325 -0.03 13.16 -3.56
CA LEU A 325 -1.24 13.36 -4.35
C LEU A 325 -2.35 12.36 -4.00
N VAL A 326 -2.04 11.07 -3.86
CA VAL A 326 -3.04 10.06 -3.46
C VAL A 326 -3.57 10.37 -2.05
N ILE A 327 -2.70 10.75 -1.12
CA ILE A 327 -3.08 11.18 0.24
C ILE A 327 -4.10 12.32 0.18
N ALA A 328 -3.86 13.34 -0.65
CA ALA A 328 -4.76 14.48 -0.78
C ALA A 328 -6.15 14.07 -1.32
N GLU A 329 -6.18 13.22 -2.35
CA GLU A 329 -7.42 12.69 -2.92
C GLU A 329 -8.20 11.81 -1.92
N GLU A 330 -7.51 10.90 -1.23
CA GLU A 330 -8.11 10.07 -0.18
C GLU A 330 -8.62 10.88 1.01
N ALA A 331 -7.91 11.94 1.41
CA ALA A 331 -8.34 12.84 2.48
C ALA A 331 -9.69 13.49 2.16
N MET A 332 -9.89 13.93 0.92
CA MET A 332 -11.16 14.51 0.46
C MET A 332 -12.26 13.45 0.37
N ALA A 333 -11.93 12.23 -0.04
CA ALA A 333 -12.88 11.15 -0.23
C ALA A 333 -13.25 10.39 1.07
N ALA A 334 -12.48 10.51 2.16
CA ALA A 334 -12.63 9.70 3.37
C ALA A 334 -14.08 9.62 3.91
N SER A 335 -14.79 10.75 3.94
CA SER A 335 -16.18 10.81 4.42
C SER A 335 -17.20 10.07 3.54
N THR A 336 -16.85 9.82 2.28
CA THR A 336 -17.69 9.13 1.29
C THR A 336 -17.10 7.80 0.85
N TRP A 337 -15.99 7.35 1.44
CA TRP A 337 -15.24 6.18 1.01
C TRP A 337 -16.10 4.92 0.89
N LEU A 338 -16.98 4.70 1.88
CA LEU A 338 -17.86 3.53 1.98
C LEU A 338 -19.27 3.78 1.44
N SER A 339 -19.60 5.00 1.02
CA SER A 339 -20.93 5.36 0.51
C SER A 339 -21.25 4.63 -0.78
#